data_AF-A0A356K1Q6-F1
#
_entry.id   AF-A0A356K1Q6-F1
#
_cell.length_a   1.000
_cell.length_b   1.000
_cell.length_c   1.000
_cell.angle_alpha   90.00
_cell.angle_beta   90.00
_cell.angle_gamma   90.00
#
_symmetry.space_group_name_H-M   'P 1'
#
loop_
_entity.id
_entity.type
_entity.pdbx_description
1 polymer ?
#
loop_
_entity_poly.entity_id
_entity_poly.type
_entity_poly.pdbx_seq_one_letter_code
_entity_poly.pdbx_strand_id
1 'polypeptide(L)' 'MEKDEIIEKLKKLKTLVDSSMHTIAIKGIFSLFEEIENSETLTQSDKDDLKKELRNILSENEKKYS' A
#
# COMPACT_ATOMS: atom_id res chain seq x y z
N MET A 1 13.52 4.29 3.26
CA MET A 1 12.52 5.10 2.51
C MET A 1 11.83 5.99 3.51
N GLU A 2 11.67 7.27 3.21
CA GLU A 2 11.02 8.19 4.14
C GLU A 2 9.52 7.87 4.24
N LYS A 3 8.96 8.05 5.45
CA LYS A 3 7.55 7.75 5.74
C LYS A 3 6.61 8.52 4.81
N ASP A 4 6.94 9.76 4.50
CA ASP A 4 6.13 10.62 3.62
C ASP A 4 6.06 10.08 2.19
N GLU A 5 7.14 9.49 1.68
CA GLU A 5 7.13 8.86 0.35
C GLU A 5 6.17 7.66 0.31
N ILE A 6 6.15 6.86 1.38
CA ILE A 6 5.25 5.71 1.50
C ILE A 6 3.79 6.17 1.57
N ILE A 7 3.51 7.24 2.31
CA ILE A 7 2.17 7.84 2.40
C ILE A 7 1.70 8.31 1.02
N GLU A 8 2.56 8.94 0.22
CA GLU A 8 2.22 9.35 -1.14
C GLU A 8 1.96 8.16 -2.07
N LYS A 9 2.76 7.07 -1.94
CA LYS A 9 2.51 5.82 -2.67
C LYS A 9 1.18 5.18 -2.26
N LEU A 10 0.81 5.18 -0.98
CA LEU A 10 -0.49 4.69 -0.49
C LEU A 10 -1.67 5.45 -1.12
N LYS A 11 -1.60 6.79 -1.17
CA LYS A 11 -2.63 7.62 -1.83
C LYS A 11 -2.79 7.28 -3.31
N LYS A 12 -1.67 7.07 -4.02
CA LYS A 12 -1.69 6.64 -5.43
C LYS A 12 -2.34 5.27 -5.59
N LEU A 13 -1.99 4.30 -4.74
CA LEU A 13 -2.59 2.97 -4.79
C LEU A 13 -4.10 3.01 -4.57
N LYS A 14 -4.57 3.81 -3.59
CA LYS A 14 -5.99 4.01 -3.37
C LYS A 14 -6.71 4.58 -4.61
N THR A 15 -6.10 5.58 -5.25
CA THR A 15 -6.61 6.16 -6.50
C THR A 15 -6.68 5.12 -7.63
N LEU A 16 -5.70 4.24 -7.74
CA LEU A 16 -5.68 3.16 -8.74
C LEU A 16 -6.75 2.09 -8.48
N VAL A 17 -7.01 1.77 -7.21
CA VAL A 17 -8.13 0.90 -6.81
C VAL A 17 -9.46 1.54 -7.19
N ASP A 18 -9.60 2.85 -7.02
CA ASP A 18 -10.82 3.58 -7.38
C ASP A 18 -11.03 3.71 -8.90
N SER A 19 -9.95 3.71 -9.69
CA SER A 19 -10.01 3.87 -11.15
C SER A 19 -10.12 2.56 -11.96
N SER A 20 -10.42 1.43 -11.32
CA SER A 20 -10.48 0.10 -11.96
C SER A 20 -9.18 -0.43 -12.53
N MET A 21 -8.05 0.19 -12.18
CA MET A 21 -6.70 -0.29 -12.49
C MET A 21 -6.24 -1.37 -11.49
N HIS A 22 -7.12 -2.33 -11.18
CA HIS A 22 -6.97 -3.30 -10.10
C HIS A 22 -5.67 -4.12 -10.19
N THR A 23 -5.32 -4.65 -11.36
CA THR A 23 -4.09 -5.43 -11.54
C THR A 23 -2.82 -4.62 -11.23
N ILE A 24 -2.83 -3.33 -11.57
CA ILE A 24 -1.69 -2.42 -11.33
C ILE A 24 -1.64 -2.07 -9.84
N ALA A 25 -2.79 -1.81 -9.22
CA ALA A 25 -2.90 -1.58 -7.79
C ALA A 25 -2.36 -2.77 -6.99
N ILE A 26 -2.75 -4.01 -7.32
CA ILE A 26 -2.27 -5.23 -6.63
C ILE A 26 -0.75 -5.35 -6.70
N LYS A 27 -0.15 -5.19 -7.88
CA LYS A 27 1.31 -5.24 -8.04
C LYS A 27 1.99 -4.16 -7.20
N GLY A 28 1.48 -2.94 -7.23
CA GLY A 28 2.02 -1.83 -6.45
C GLY A 28 1.87 -2.04 -4.93
N ILE A 29 0.78 -2.65 -4.47
CA ILE A 29 0.56 -3.03 -3.06
C ILE A 29 1.64 -4.01 -2.61
N PHE A 30 1.90 -5.08 -3.37
CA PHE A 30 2.92 -6.06 -3.02
C PHE A 30 4.34 -5.47 -3.00
N SER A 31 4.68 -4.64 -3.99
CA SER A 31 5.96 -3.92 -3.98
C SER A 31 6.09 -2.99 -2.77
N LEU A 32 5.03 -2.24 -2.42
CA LEU A 32 5.08 -1.33 -1.27
C LEU A 32 5.17 -2.09 0.07
N PHE A 33 4.61 -3.30 0.15
CA PHE A 33 4.78 -4.19 1.30
C PHE A 33 6.26 -4.53 1.54
N GLU A 34 6.98 -4.91 0.48
CA GLU A 34 8.40 -5.22 0.56
C GLU A 34 9.23 -3.98 0.90
N GLU A 35 8.90 -2.83 0.31
CA GLU A 35 9.57 -1.55 0.61
C GLU A 35 9.40 -1.15 2.08
N ILE A 36 8.20 -1.30 2.66
CA ILE A 36 7.96 -1.03 4.08
C ILE A 36 8.75 -2.00 4.96
N GLU A 37 8.77 -3.30 4.61
CA GLU A 37 9.46 -4.31 5.41
C GLU A 37 10.97 -4.07 5.46
N ASN A 38 11.55 -3.75 4.30
CA ASN A 38 12.98 -3.50 4.14
C ASN A 38 13.39 -2.08 4.55
N SER A 39 12.45 -1.21 4.94
CA SER A 39 12.80 0.15 5.33
C SER A 39 13.54 0.14 6.67
N GLU A 40 14.79 0.59 6.66
CA GLU A 40 15.63 0.75 7.86
C GLU A 40 15.29 2.01 8.67
N THR A 41 14.56 2.95 8.06
CA THR A 41 14.23 4.26 8.63
C THR A 41 12.88 4.29 9.35
N LEU A 42 12.05 3.25 9.19
CA LEU A 42 10.76 3.15 9.86
C LEU A 42 10.89 2.39 11.18
N THR A 43 10.17 2.85 12.19
CA THR A 43 10.00 2.05 13.41
C THR A 43 9.12 0.83 13.12
N GLN A 44 9.18 -0.20 13.97
CA GLN A 44 8.28 -1.35 13.84
C GLN A 44 6.81 -0.93 13.89
N SER A 45 6.46 0.02 14.76
CA SER A 45 5.10 0.56 14.84
C SER A 45 4.67 1.23 13.53
N ASP A 46 5.55 2.05 12.92
CA ASP A 46 5.24 2.66 11.63
C ASP A 46 5.01 1.61 10.55
N LYS A 47 5.85 0.57 10.51
CA LYS A 47 5.68 -0.55 9.57
C LYS A 47 4.34 -1.23 9.76
N ASP A 48 3.95 -1.51 10.99
CA ASP A 48 2.69 -2.19 11.28
C ASP A 48 1.47 -1.35 10.89
N ASP A 49 1.50 -0.05 11.17
CA ASP A 49 0.44 0.90 10.78
C ASP A 49 0.33 1.02 9.25
N LEU A 50 1.44 1.21 8.54
CA LEU A 50 1.46 1.33 7.09
C LEU A 50 1.04 0.03 6.39
N LYS A 51 1.48 -1.13 6.91
CA LYS A 51 1.03 -2.44 6.43
C LYS A 51 -0.46 -2.65 6.65
N LYS A 52 -1.02 -2.18 7.77
CA LYS A 52 -2.46 -2.24 8.03
C LYS A 52 -3.24 -1.43 6.99
N GLU A 53 -2.76 -0.24 6.64
CA GLU A 53 -3.37 0.55 5.56
C GLU A 53 -3.30 -0.15 4.20
N LEU A 54 -2.16 -0.76 3.85
CA LEU A 54 -2.04 -1.57 2.62
C LEU A 54 -3.04 -2.72 2.58
N ARG A 55 -3.24 -3.44 3.69
CA ARG A 55 -4.24 -4.52 3.77
C ARG A 55 -5.65 -4.01 3.54
N ASN A 56 -5.97 -2.82 4.05
CA ASN A 56 -7.29 -2.22 3.82
C ASN A 56 -7.49 -1.90 2.34
N ILE A 57 -6.50 -1.30 1.67
CA ILE A 57 -6.56 -1.00 0.23
C ILE A 57 -6.73 -2.30 -0.59
N LEU A 58 -5.98 -3.36 -0.24
CA LEU A 58 -6.11 -4.65 -0.90
C LEU A 58 -7.51 -5.25 -0.73
N SER A 59 -8.06 -5.22 0.49
CA SER A 59 -9.41 -5.71 0.76
C SER A 59 -10.49 -4.91 0.02
N GLU A 60 -10.33 -3.58 -0.08
CA GLU A 60 -11.22 -2.75 -0.90
C GLU A 60 -11.14 -3.12 -2.39
N ASN A 61 -9.93 -3.38 -2.89
CA ASN A 61 -9.75 -3.83 -4.27
C ASN A 61 -10.44 -5.18 -4.52
N GLU A 62 -10.21 -6.17 -3.66
CA GLU A 62 -10.85 -7.48 -3.77
C GLU A 62 -12.37 -7.36 -3.77
N LYS A 63 -12.96 -6.60 -2.84
CA LYS A 63 -14.43 -6.40 -2.77
C LYS A 63 -15.03 -5.72 -3.99
N LYS A 64 -14.30 -4.81 -4.65
CA LYS A 64 -14.81 -4.10 -5.83
C LYS A 64 -14.80 -4.94 -7.10
N TYR A 65 -13.93 -5.96 -7.18
CA TYR A 65 -13.68 -6.73 -8.40
C TYR A 65 -13.82 -8.25 -8.21
N SER A 66 -14.46 -8.70 -7.12
CA SER A 66 -14.94 -10.08 -6.93
C SER A 66 -16.40 -10.24 -7.35
#